data_AF-A0A3B9L6H8-F1
#
_entry.id   AF-A0A3B9L6H8-F1
#
_cell.length_a   1.000
_cell.length_b   1.000
_cell.length_c   1.000
_cell.angle_alpha   90.00
_cell.angle_beta   90.00
_cell.angle_gamma   90.00
#
_symmetry.space_group_name_H-M   'P 1'
#
loop_
_entity.id
_entity.type
_entity.pdbx_description
1 polymer ?
#
loop_
_entity_poly.entity_id
_entity_poly.type
_entity_poly.pdbx_seq_one_letter_code
_entity_poly.pdbx_strand_id
1 'polypeptide(L)'
;MIDLKQAIQASDIATWVAFLRTADIPVLKQTAREIKQLQADEDNVSARDITLVVINDPMMVFKVLSYAQTHKGANQLQDLVQVEQAILMMGTSTFFNKIPINLQVDDVLHHDLTALTHLLKSIRRAHRAAHYAADWASRLMDLRAEEIRLAALLYDLAEMLMWCFASEKMNTIHKMHQ
;
A
#
# COMPACT_ATOMS: atom_id res chain seq x y z
N MET A 1 -6.06 -20.20 8.29
CA MET A 1 -6.01 -18.75 8.02
C MET A 1 -6.25 -18.06 9.34
N ILE A 2 -5.40 -17.11 9.73
CA ILE A 2 -5.56 -16.37 10.99
C ILE A 2 -6.56 -15.25 10.74
N ASP A 3 -7.58 -15.13 11.58
CA ASP A 3 -8.56 -14.04 11.48
C ASP A 3 -8.12 -12.81 12.29
N LEU A 4 -8.82 -11.69 12.10
CA LEU A 4 -8.50 -10.44 12.79
C LEU A 4 -8.64 -10.55 14.32
N LYS A 5 -9.61 -11.32 14.82
CA LYS A 5 -9.83 -11.47 16.27
C LYS A 5 -8.66 -12.22 16.92
N GLN A 6 -8.19 -13.27 16.27
CA GLN A 6 -7.01 -14.03 16.68
C GLN A 6 -5.76 -13.15 16.68
N ALA A 7 -5.57 -12.33 15.64
CA ALA A 7 -4.43 -11.41 15.56
C ALA A 7 -4.46 -10.35 16.68
N ILE A 8 -5.63 -9.77 16.99
CA ILE A 8 -5.80 -8.80 18.08
C ILE A 8 -5.51 -9.42 19.46
N GLN A 9 -5.85 -10.69 19.66
CA GLN A 9 -5.59 -11.38 20.94
C GLN A 9 -4.13 -11.82 21.10
N ALA A 10 -3.40 -11.98 19.99
CA ALA A 10 -2.02 -12.39 20.01
C ALA A 10 -1.08 -11.28 20.53
N SER A 11 -0.01 -11.72 21.20
CA SER A 11 1.08 -10.87 21.69
C SER A 11 2.37 -11.05 20.89
N ASP A 12 2.36 -11.90 19.86
CA ASP A 12 3.53 -12.22 19.05
C ASP A 12 3.45 -11.64 17.63
N ILE A 13 4.63 -11.34 17.07
CA ILE A 13 4.77 -10.75 15.74
C ILE A 13 4.41 -11.75 14.63
N ALA A 14 4.67 -13.05 14.83
CA ALA A 14 4.47 -14.07 13.81
C ALA A 14 2.99 -14.22 13.44
N THR A 15 2.09 -14.12 14.42
CA THR A 15 0.64 -14.13 14.22
C THR A 15 0.18 -12.93 13.40
N TRP A 16 0.68 -11.73 13.68
CA TRP A 16 0.37 -10.52 12.89
C TRP A 16 0.87 -10.63 11.45
N VAL A 17 2.11 -11.10 11.25
CA VAL A 17 2.66 -11.32 9.90
C VAL A 17 1.82 -12.34 9.13
N ALA A 18 1.40 -13.43 9.77
CA ALA A 18 0.56 -14.45 9.14
C ALA A 18 -0.84 -13.93 8.79
N PHE A 19 -1.43 -13.06 9.61
CA PHE A 19 -2.69 -12.38 9.30
C PHE A 19 -2.53 -11.42 8.12
N LEU A 20 -1.57 -10.48 8.18
CA LEU A 20 -1.37 -9.45 7.16
C LEU A 20 -1.01 -10.02 5.79
N ARG A 21 -0.40 -11.21 5.73
CA ARG A 21 -0.13 -11.93 4.47
C ARG A 21 -1.40 -12.31 3.71
N THR A 22 -2.52 -12.49 4.41
CA THR A 22 -3.80 -12.93 3.82
C THR A 22 -4.92 -11.92 3.94
N ALA A 23 -4.72 -10.84 4.70
CA ALA A 23 -5.71 -9.79 4.89
C ALA A 23 -5.95 -9.01 3.59
N ASP A 24 -7.21 -8.63 3.33
CA ASP A 24 -7.50 -7.67 2.27
C ASP A 24 -7.10 -6.28 2.74
N ILE A 25 -6.09 -5.71 2.08
CA ILE A 25 -5.50 -4.44 2.47
C ILE A 25 -6.44 -3.29 2.06
N PRO A 26 -6.86 -2.42 3.00
CA PRO A 26 -7.71 -1.28 2.69
C PRO A 26 -6.94 -0.25 1.89
N VAL A 27 -7.61 0.43 0.97
CA VAL A 27 -7.04 1.54 0.19
C VAL A 27 -7.76 2.85 0.52
N LEU A 28 -7.15 3.98 0.15
CA LEU A 28 -7.79 5.27 0.31
C LEU A 28 -9.01 5.39 -0.60
N LYS A 29 -10.06 6.04 -0.10
CA LYS A 29 -11.29 6.30 -0.85
C LYS A 29 -11.05 7.05 -2.17
N GLN A 30 -10.10 7.98 -2.18
CA GLN A 30 -9.73 8.70 -3.41
C GLN A 30 -9.13 7.75 -4.46
N THR A 31 -8.19 6.88 -4.05
CA THR A 31 -7.60 5.85 -4.92
C THR A 31 -8.67 4.93 -5.48
N ALA A 32 -9.57 4.43 -4.63
CA ALA A 32 -10.66 3.56 -5.07
C ALA A 32 -11.56 4.22 -6.11
N ARG A 33 -11.87 5.51 -5.92
CA ARG A 33 -12.65 6.30 -6.87
C ARG A 33 -11.93 6.49 -8.21
N GLU A 34 -10.65 6.89 -8.17
CA GLU A 34 -9.86 7.12 -9.39
C GLU A 34 -9.65 5.82 -10.18
N ILE A 35 -9.32 4.72 -9.51
CA ILE A 35 -9.21 3.40 -10.17
C ILE A 35 -10.53 2.98 -10.80
N LYS A 36 -11.67 3.20 -10.12
CA LYS A 36 -12.99 2.90 -10.68
C LYS A 36 -13.31 3.76 -11.92
N GLN A 37 -12.86 5.01 -11.94
CA GLN A 37 -13.02 5.88 -13.11
C GLN A 37 -12.17 5.38 -14.28
N LEU A 38 -10.91 4.99 -14.03
CA LEU A 38 -10.05 4.37 -15.04
C LEU A 38 -10.65 3.06 -15.57
N GLN A 39 -11.20 2.21 -14.69
CA GLN A 39 -11.85 0.96 -15.10
C GLN A 39 -13.06 1.19 -16.02
N ALA A 40 -13.80 2.28 -15.82
CA ALA A 40 -14.97 2.59 -16.65
C ALA A 40 -14.60 2.99 -18.09
N ASP A 41 -13.34 3.35 -18.35
CA ASP A 41 -12.79 3.73 -19.65
C ASP A 41 -11.62 2.81 -20.05
N GLU A 42 -11.67 1.53 -19.65
CA GLU A 42 -10.56 0.58 -19.74
C GLU A 42 -9.88 0.51 -21.11
N ASP A 43 -10.65 0.65 -22.20
CA ASP A 43 -10.15 0.62 -23.58
C ASP A 43 -9.16 1.76 -23.91
N ASN A 44 -9.22 2.87 -23.16
CA ASN A 44 -8.37 4.05 -23.36
C ASN A 44 -7.32 4.24 -22.24
N VAL A 45 -7.31 3.37 -21.22
CA VAL A 45 -6.41 3.50 -20.07
C VAL A 45 -5.06 2.84 -20.33
N SER A 46 -3.99 3.59 -20.10
CA SER A 46 -2.64 3.05 -20.13
C SER A 46 -2.18 2.56 -18.74
N ALA A 47 -1.16 1.69 -18.72
CA ALA A 47 -0.50 1.28 -17.48
C ALA A 47 0.07 2.48 -16.69
N ARG A 48 0.45 3.54 -17.40
CA ARG A 48 0.96 4.78 -16.79
C ARG A 48 -0.14 5.53 -16.04
N ASP A 49 -1.35 5.60 -16.59
CA ASP A 49 -2.49 6.25 -15.93
C ASP A 49 -2.84 5.54 -14.61
N ILE A 50 -2.85 4.20 -14.62
CA ILE A 50 -3.02 3.40 -13.41
C ILE A 50 -1.87 3.68 -12.42
N THR A 51 -0.63 3.69 -12.90
CA THR A 51 0.56 3.93 -12.06
C THR A 51 0.44 5.26 -11.31
N LEU A 52 0.02 6.33 -12.00
CA LEU A 52 -0.13 7.67 -11.40
C LEU A 52 -1.12 7.69 -10.24
N VAL A 53 -2.18 6.86 -10.28
CA VAL A 53 -3.13 6.71 -9.19
C VAL A 53 -2.52 5.85 -8.06
N VAL A 54 -1.92 4.70 -8.43
CA VAL A 54 -1.38 3.73 -7.47
C VAL A 54 -0.29 4.34 -6.59
N ILE A 55 0.67 5.08 -7.16
CA ILE A 55 1.82 5.62 -6.40
C ILE A 55 1.43 6.64 -5.31
N ASN A 56 0.22 7.19 -5.37
CA ASN A 56 -0.30 8.12 -4.37
C ASN A 56 -0.84 7.42 -3.11
N ASP A 57 -0.95 6.09 -3.13
CA ASP A 57 -1.50 5.29 -2.04
C ASP A 57 -0.54 4.16 -1.65
N PRO A 58 0.15 4.27 -0.50
CA PRO A 58 1.09 3.25 -0.03
C PRO A 58 0.47 1.84 0.07
N MET A 59 -0.81 1.75 0.44
CA MET A 59 -1.51 0.48 0.57
C MET A 59 -1.83 -0.11 -0.80
N MET A 60 -2.20 0.72 -1.78
CA MET A 60 -2.39 0.27 -3.16
C MET A 60 -1.08 -0.14 -3.82
N VAL A 61 0.01 0.62 -3.61
CA VAL A 61 1.36 0.22 -4.03
C VAL A 61 1.70 -1.17 -3.49
N PHE A 62 1.48 -1.40 -2.20
CA PHE A 62 1.75 -2.69 -1.57
C PHE A 62 0.91 -3.83 -2.18
N LYS A 63 -0.38 -3.60 -2.48
CA LYS A 63 -1.22 -4.59 -3.16
C LYS A 63 -0.65 -4.98 -4.53
N VAL A 64 -0.27 -3.99 -5.34
CA VAL A 64 0.33 -4.20 -6.68
C VAL A 64 1.64 -4.97 -6.59
N LEU A 65 2.55 -4.53 -5.72
CA LEU A 65 3.85 -5.20 -5.56
C LEU A 65 3.69 -6.62 -5.03
N SER A 66 2.81 -6.85 -4.04
CA SER A 66 2.55 -8.19 -3.50
C SER A 66 1.98 -9.14 -4.55
N TYR A 67 1.05 -8.65 -5.38
CA TYR A 67 0.52 -9.43 -6.50
C TYR A 67 1.62 -9.75 -7.53
N ALA A 68 2.40 -8.75 -7.94
CA ALA A 68 3.49 -8.94 -8.89
C ALA A 68 4.51 -9.97 -8.39
N GLN A 69 4.92 -9.88 -7.12
CA GLN A 69 5.89 -10.80 -6.50
C GLN A 69 5.40 -12.25 -6.46
N THR A 70 4.11 -12.47 -6.16
CA THR A 70 3.52 -13.82 -6.11
C THR A 70 3.30 -14.44 -7.49
N HIS A 71 3.29 -13.63 -8.55
CA HIS A 71 3.07 -14.05 -9.94
C HIS A 71 4.32 -13.88 -10.82
N LYS A 72 5.51 -13.70 -10.22
CA LYS A 72 6.78 -13.64 -10.96
C LYS A 72 7.06 -14.97 -11.66
N GLY A 73 7.40 -14.91 -12.95
CA GLY A 73 7.87 -16.08 -13.69
C GLY A 73 9.30 -16.48 -13.31
N ALA A 74 9.63 -17.77 -13.42
CA ALA A 74 10.95 -18.31 -13.04
C ALA A 74 12.15 -17.67 -13.77
N ASN A 75 11.93 -17.05 -14.94
CA ASN A 75 12.97 -16.38 -15.73
C ASN A 75 13.07 -14.87 -15.46
N GLN A 76 12.30 -14.34 -14.51
CA GLN A 76 12.28 -12.92 -14.20
C GLN A 76 13.40 -12.58 -13.20
N LEU A 77 14.63 -12.49 -13.71
CA LEU A 77 15.88 -12.30 -12.96
C LEU A 77 16.10 -10.87 -12.42
N GLN A 78 15.16 -9.95 -12.59
CA GLN A 78 15.25 -8.62 -11.98
C GLN A 78 14.55 -8.62 -10.60
N ASP A 79 15.35 -8.50 -9.55
CA ASP A 79 14.92 -8.63 -8.16
C ASP A 79 13.96 -7.51 -7.70
N LEU A 80 14.03 -6.34 -8.33
CA LEU A 80 13.25 -5.15 -7.95
C LEU A 80 12.31 -4.76 -9.10
N VAL A 81 11.00 -4.97 -8.90
CA VAL A 81 9.97 -4.57 -9.86
C VAL A 81 9.50 -3.17 -9.48
N GLN A 82 9.69 -2.21 -10.38
CA GLN A 82 9.08 -0.88 -10.26
C GLN A 82 7.55 -1.00 -10.42
N VAL A 83 6.76 -0.16 -9.75
CA VAL A 83 5.28 -0.22 -9.79
C VAL A 83 4.76 -0.16 -11.24
N GLU A 84 5.30 0.72 -12.07
CA GLU A 84 4.91 0.83 -13.49
C GLU A 84 5.22 -0.46 -14.26
N GLN A 85 6.40 -1.04 -14.05
CA GLN A 85 6.79 -2.30 -14.68
C GLN A 85 5.88 -3.45 -14.21
N ALA A 86 5.52 -3.51 -12.92
CA ALA A 86 4.56 -4.50 -12.41
C ALA A 86 3.22 -4.41 -13.15
N ILE A 87 2.70 -3.19 -13.32
CA ILE A 87 1.42 -2.97 -14.00
C ILE A 87 1.53 -3.28 -15.49
N LEU A 88 2.61 -2.89 -16.16
CA LEU A 88 2.86 -3.21 -17.57
C LEU A 88 2.92 -4.72 -17.82
N MET A 89 3.65 -5.46 -16.98
CA MET A 89 3.80 -6.91 -17.11
C MET A 89 2.50 -7.67 -16.81
N MET A 90 1.70 -7.12 -15.89
CA MET A 90 0.37 -7.65 -15.57
C MET A 90 -0.64 -7.38 -16.69
N GLY A 91 -0.56 -6.19 -17.31
CA GLY A 91 -1.58 -5.66 -18.20
C GLY A 91 -2.74 -5.01 -17.42
N THR A 92 -3.36 -4.01 -18.04
CA THR A 92 -4.45 -3.20 -17.45
C THR A 92 -5.65 -4.05 -17.08
N SER A 93 -6.10 -4.95 -17.97
CA SER A 93 -7.23 -5.84 -17.70
C SER A 93 -6.96 -6.81 -16.55
N THR A 94 -5.75 -7.35 -16.45
CA THR A 94 -5.40 -8.23 -15.32
C THR A 94 -5.36 -7.44 -14.01
N PHE A 95 -4.86 -6.20 -14.02
CA PHE A 95 -4.88 -5.33 -12.84
C PHE A 95 -6.30 -5.14 -12.29
N PHE A 96 -7.25 -4.75 -13.14
CA PHE A 96 -8.64 -4.55 -12.70
C PHE A 96 -9.31 -5.83 -12.20
N ASN A 97 -8.98 -6.98 -12.81
CA ASN A 97 -9.58 -8.26 -12.46
C ASN A 97 -8.95 -8.94 -11.23
N LYS A 98 -7.64 -8.72 -11.00
CA LYS A 98 -6.86 -9.46 -10.00
C LYS A 98 -6.49 -8.64 -8.78
N ILE A 99 -6.61 -7.32 -8.83
CA ILE A 99 -6.37 -6.43 -7.70
C ILE A 99 -7.67 -5.71 -7.34
N PRO A 100 -8.65 -6.44 -6.76
CA PRO A 100 -9.92 -5.84 -6.39
C PRO A 100 -9.74 -4.86 -5.22
N ILE A 101 -10.52 -3.79 -5.27
CA ILE A 101 -10.63 -2.79 -4.21
C ILE A 101 -11.92 -3.06 -3.44
N ASN A 102 -11.90 -4.05 -2.54
CA ASN A 102 -13.10 -4.42 -1.75
C ASN A 102 -13.19 -3.66 -0.44
N LEU A 103 -12.08 -3.12 0.06
CA LEU A 103 -12.00 -2.50 1.37
C LEU A 103 -11.42 -1.09 1.26
N GLN A 104 -12.12 -0.12 1.84
CA GLN A 104 -11.66 1.26 1.94
C GLN A 104 -11.32 1.61 3.38
N VAL A 105 -10.31 2.46 3.56
CA VAL A 105 -9.88 2.95 4.88
C VAL A 105 -11.03 3.60 5.64
N ASP A 106 -11.85 4.42 4.97
CA ASP A 106 -13.02 5.07 5.56
C ASP A 106 -14.01 4.04 6.14
N ASP A 107 -14.26 2.94 5.43
CA ASP A 107 -15.16 1.88 5.90
C ASP A 107 -14.58 1.11 7.09
N VAL A 108 -13.26 0.92 7.13
CA VAL A 108 -12.57 0.25 8.25
C VAL A 108 -12.56 1.13 9.51
N LEU A 109 -12.35 2.43 9.36
CA LEU A 109 -12.12 3.36 10.47
C LEU A 109 -13.28 4.31 10.75
N HIS A 110 -14.46 4.07 10.19
CA HIS A 110 -15.64 4.93 10.38
C HIS A 110 -16.04 5.14 11.86
N HIS A 111 -15.74 4.18 12.74
CA HIS A 111 -15.98 4.26 14.18
C HIS A 111 -14.83 4.88 14.99
N ASP A 112 -13.67 5.13 14.39
CA ASP A 112 -12.46 5.61 15.07
C ASP A 112 -11.77 6.72 14.26
N LEU A 113 -12.37 7.92 14.31
CA LEU A 113 -11.87 9.10 13.58
C LEU A 113 -10.49 9.56 14.05
N THR A 114 -10.11 9.25 15.30
CA THR A 114 -8.78 9.53 15.83
C THR A 114 -7.74 8.67 15.11
N ALA A 115 -7.96 7.36 15.01
CA ALA A 115 -7.09 6.47 14.26
C ALA A 115 -7.01 6.85 12.76
N LEU A 116 -8.14 7.22 12.15
CA LEU A 116 -8.15 7.73 10.76
C LEU A 116 -7.23 8.94 10.61
N THR A 117 -7.29 9.89 11.56
CA THR A 117 -6.42 11.07 11.54
C THR A 117 -4.94 10.70 11.65
N HIS A 118 -4.60 9.74 12.51
CA HIS A 118 -3.23 9.27 12.66
C HIS A 118 -2.73 8.56 11.39
N LEU A 119 -3.53 7.67 10.82
CA LEU A 119 -3.22 7.00 9.56
C LEU A 119 -2.93 8.00 8.43
N LEU A 120 -3.80 9.00 8.24
CA LEU A 120 -3.61 10.02 7.21
C LEU A 120 -2.36 10.87 7.46
N LYS A 121 -2.00 11.15 8.72
CA LYS A 121 -0.74 11.81 9.08
C LYS A 121 0.47 10.92 8.73
N SER A 122 0.41 9.63 9.03
CA SER A 122 1.50 8.68 8.71
C SER A 122 1.68 8.52 7.19
N ILE A 123 0.58 8.46 6.42
CA ILE A 123 0.62 8.46 4.95
C ILE A 123 1.25 9.75 4.41
N ARG A 124 0.85 10.91 4.93
CA ARG A 124 1.45 12.21 4.53
C ARG A 124 2.93 12.28 4.88
N ARG A 125 3.35 11.73 6.01
CA ARG A 125 4.77 11.64 6.41
C ARG A 125 5.55 10.77 5.43
N ALA A 126 5.02 9.59 5.09
CA ALA A 126 5.64 8.67 4.14
C ALA A 126 5.81 9.30 2.76
N HIS A 127 4.80 10.01 2.25
CA HIS A 127 4.90 10.76 0.99
C HIS A 127 6.02 11.81 1.00
N ARG A 128 6.16 12.56 2.10
CA ARG A 128 7.25 13.53 2.25
C ARG A 128 8.62 12.85 2.30
N ALA A 129 8.74 11.77 3.05
CA ALA A 129 9.98 10.99 3.14
C ALA A 129 10.37 10.44 1.76
N ALA A 130 9.40 9.87 1.03
CA ALA A 130 9.58 9.38 -0.33
C ALA A 130 10.06 10.47 -1.29
N HIS A 131 9.44 11.66 -1.24
CA HIS A 131 9.85 12.79 -2.06
C HIS A 131 11.29 13.23 -1.76
N TYR A 132 11.66 13.41 -0.48
CA TYR A 132 13.02 13.78 -0.11
C TYR A 132 14.05 12.72 -0.50
N ALA A 133 13.71 11.43 -0.33
CA ALA A 133 14.59 10.34 -0.70
C ALA A 133 14.85 10.31 -2.21
N ALA A 134 13.81 10.52 -3.03
CA ALA A 134 13.92 10.61 -4.49
C ALA A 134 14.74 11.83 -4.94
N ASP A 135 14.52 12.99 -4.32
CA ASP A 135 15.27 14.22 -4.61
C ASP A 135 16.76 14.06 -4.31
N TRP A 136 17.09 13.43 -3.18
CA TRP A 136 18.48 13.15 -2.82
C TRP A 136 19.12 12.12 -3.75
N ALA A 137 18.41 11.03 -4.06
CA ALA A 137 18.89 10.02 -5.00
C ALA A 137 19.19 10.65 -6.39
N SER A 138 18.30 11.51 -6.86
CA SER A 138 18.46 12.23 -8.14
C SER A 138 19.69 13.15 -8.13
N ARG A 139 19.92 13.88 -7.02
CA ARG A 139 21.11 14.73 -6.84
C ARG A 139 22.42 13.94 -6.80
N LEU A 140 22.37 12.72 -6.27
CA LEU A 140 23.50 11.80 -6.22
C LEU A 140 23.67 10.99 -7.51
N MET A 141 22.84 11.24 -8.53
CA MET A 141 22.82 10.49 -9.80
C MET A 141 22.62 8.97 -9.57
N ASP A 142 21.91 8.57 -8.51
CA ASP A 142 21.54 7.16 -8.31
C ASP A 142 20.45 6.78 -9.30
N LEU A 143 20.75 5.80 -10.16
CA LEU A 143 19.82 5.28 -11.19
C LEU A 143 18.57 4.62 -10.59
N ARG A 144 18.55 4.37 -9.27
CA ARG A 144 17.46 3.70 -8.55
C ARG A 144 16.61 4.67 -7.72
N ALA A 145 16.54 5.95 -8.10
CA ALA A 145 15.77 6.96 -7.38
C ALA A 145 14.30 6.54 -7.13
N GLU A 146 13.67 5.83 -8.07
CA GLU A 146 12.30 5.32 -7.90
C GLU A 146 12.21 4.20 -6.85
N GLU A 147 13.19 3.31 -6.77
CA GLU A 147 13.22 2.25 -5.75
C GLU A 147 13.41 2.85 -4.35
N ILE A 148 14.30 3.84 -4.26
CA ILE A 148 14.52 4.61 -3.03
C ILE A 148 13.24 5.34 -2.61
N ARG A 149 12.52 5.95 -3.56
CA ARG A 149 11.22 6.58 -3.31
C ARG A 149 10.22 5.57 -2.75
N LEU A 150 10.08 4.41 -3.38
CA LEU A 150 9.13 3.37 -2.95
C LEU A 150 9.50 2.77 -1.59
N ALA A 151 10.79 2.52 -1.34
CA ALA A 151 11.27 2.04 -0.05
C ALA A 151 10.93 3.02 1.08
N ALA A 152 11.13 4.32 0.84
CA ALA A 152 10.75 5.37 1.79
C ALA A 152 9.22 5.52 1.95
N LEU A 153 8.44 5.33 0.88
CA LEU A 153 6.98 5.36 0.93
C LEU A 153 6.39 4.22 1.77
N LEU A 154 6.98 3.03 1.67
CA LEU A 154 6.51 1.81 2.35
C LEU A 154 7.18 1.57 3.70
N TYR A 155 8.13 2.41 4.11
CA TYR A 155 8.92 2.23 5.33
C TYR A 155 8.04 2.07 6.58
N ASP A 156 7.00 2.90 6.70
CA ASP A 156 6.04 2.88 7.82
C ASP A 156 4.76 2.09 7.50
N LEU A 157 4.75 1.24 6.47
CA LEU A 157 3.54 0.51 6.04
C LEU A 157 2.96 -0.34 7.18
N ALA A 158 3.80 -0.99 7.98
CA ALA A 158 3.33 -1.78 9.12
C ALA A 158 2.53 -0.91 10.11
N GLU A 159 3.00 0.32 10.41
CA GLU A 159 2.28 1.26 11.26
C GLU A 159 0.91 1.61 10.65
N MET A 160 0.86 1.89 9.34
CA MET A 160 -0.38 2.19 8.62
C MET A 160 -1.38 1.04 8.70
N LEU A 161 -0.94 -0.20 8.49
CA LEU A 161 -1.81 -1.38 8.57
C LEU A 161 -2.28 -1.63 10.01
N MET A 162 -1.45 -1.35 11.01
CA MET A 162 -1.85 -1.46 12.42
C MET A 162 -2.90 -0.40 12.80
N TRP A 163 -2.85 0.81 12.24
CA TRP A 163 -3.93 1.78 12.41
C TRP A 163 -5.25 1.25 11.86
N CYS A 164 -5.23 0.56 10.71
CA CYS A 164 -6.42 -0.02 10.09
C CYS A 164 -6.99 -1.22 10.89
N PHE A 165 -6.14 -2.17 11.28
CA PHE A 165 -6.60 -3.45 11.84
C PHE A 165 -6.60 -3.51 13.37
N ALA A 166 -5.88 -2.60 14.05
CA ALA A 166 -5.72 -2.62 15.50
C ALA A 166 -5.83 -1.22 16.13
N SER A 167 -6.75 -0.40 15.63
CA SER A 167 -6.89 1.02 15.98
C SER A 167 -6.95 1.27 17.50
N GLU A 168 -7.68 0.44 18.26
CA GLU A 168 -7.79 0.53 19.72
C GLU A 168 -6.44 0.37 20.43
N LYS A 169 -5.64 -0.62 20.02
CA LYS A 169 -4.29 -0.84 20.56
C LYS A 169 -3.36 0.31 20.19
N MET A 170 -3.41 0.77 18.93
CA MET A 170 -2.61 1.89 18.46
C MET A 170 -2.95 3.19 19.19
N ASN A 171 -4.23 3.44 19.46
CA ASN A 171 -4.67 4.56 20.28
C ASN A 171 -4.14 4.48 21.72
N THR A 172 -4.06 3.27 22.30
CA THR A 172 -3.46 3.07 23.63
C THR A 172 -1.96 3.38 23.61
N ILE A 173 -1.22 2.88 22.61
CA ILE A 173 0.21 3.19 22.43
C ILE A 173 0.42 4.69 22.26
N HIS A 174 -0.40 5.34 21.43
CA HIS A 174 -0.28 6.77 21.19
C HIS A 174 -0.51 7.61 22.46
N LYS A 175 -1.46 7.21 23.30
CA LYS A 175 -1.71 7.86 24.61
C LYS A 175 -0.56 7.69 25.60
N MET A 176 0.20 6.61 25.51
CA MET A 176 1.37 6.39 26.38
C MET A 176 2.59 7.25 26.01
N HIS A 177 2.64 7.74 24.76
CA HIS A 177 3.75 8.53 24.23
C HIS A 177 3.49 10.05 24.29
N GLN A 178 2.33 10.49 24.80
CA GLN A 178 1.99 11.89 25.10
C GLN A 178 2.27 12.20 26.56
#